data_AF-A0A3C1QUA1-F1
#
_entry.id   AF-A0A3C1QUA1-F1
#
_cell.length_a   1.000
_cell.length_b   1.000
_cell.length_c   1.000
_cell.angle_alpha   90.00
_cell.angle_beta   90.00
_cell.angle_gamma   90.00
#
_symmetry.space_group_name_H-M   'P 1'
#
loop_
_entity.id
_entity.type
_entity.pdbx_description
1 polymer ?
#
loop_
_entity_poly.entity_id
_entity_poly.type
_entity_poly.pdbx_seq_one_letter_code
_entity_poly.pdbx_strand_id
1 'polypeptide(L)'
;MSRGELPNLSEIVDALQSEIVEPTSVDPASLVAEAHATAAAELQQMATEAVEVGDYAMAAELREAAENEAWEAGDSSMLSGSDSIDLQSAADSQAEAAEWEQVQAEAAAAGDWQTAHDAAAEAADAMQTADLNAGGDDHSGQAQAEQYEMTQALDHEAQGEWYAEQAGEWAEAGAYDTAESYLAEAGEHFDAAEEHGAYGTHGAPGSVVDPMSVTESYSSTSDVPADFDATTWDAGSADVAAFDAGSTFDAGSYGASSFDAGSSYDAGSSYDAGSSFDAGSTDV
;
A
#
# COMPACT_ATOMS: atom_id res chain seq x y z
N MET A 1 86.82 12.70 -27.63
CA MET A 1 85.62 11.97 -28.13
C MET A 1 85.63 10.60 -27.47
N SER A 2 84.89 10.41 -26.38
CA SER A 2 84.53 9.07 -25.91
C SER A 2 83.02 9.00 -25.98
N ARG A 3 82.53 8.13 -26.86
CA ARG A 3 81.11 7.86 -27.08
C ARG A 3 80.51 7.38 -25.76
N GLY A 4 79.36 7.95 -25.40
CA GLY A 4 78.56 7.44 -24.29
C GLY A 4 78.25 5.96 -24.53
N GLU A 5 78.52 5.15 -23.52
CA GLU A 5 78.00 3.79 -23.43
C GLU A 5 76.48 3.90 -23.45
N LEU A 6 75.88 3.44 -24.55
CA LEU A 6 74.45 3.18 -24.59
C LEU A 6 74.18 2.03 -23.60
N PRO A 7 73.18 2.17 -22.71
CA PRO A 7 72.83 1.11 -21.77
C PRO A 7 72.60 -0.20 -22.51
N ASN A 8 73.11 -1.29 -21.94
CA ASN A 8 73.02 -2.61 -22.55
C ASN A 8 71.55 -3.05 -22.57
N LEU A 9 71.12 -3.72 -23.64
CA LEU A 9 69.71 -4.13 -23.80
C LEU A 9 69.18 -4.98 -22.63
N SER A 10 70.05 -5.68 -21.89
CA SER A 10 69.64 -6.41 -20.68
C SER A 10 69.31 -5.50 -19.49
N GLU A 11 70.01 -4.36 -19.32
CA GLU A 11 69.73 -3.40 -18.24
C GLU A 11 68.43 -2.63 -18.51
N ILE A 12 68.08 -2.43 -19.78
CA ILE A 12 66.78 -1.83 -20.18
C ILE A 12 65.64 -2.83 -19.94
N VAL A 13 65.86 -4.13 -20.18
CA VAL A 13 64.87 -5.18 -19.92
C VAL A 13 64.67 -5.42 -18.42
N ASP A 14 65.74 -5.40 -17.62
CA ASP A 14 65.63 -5.51 -16.15
C ASP A 14 64.96 -4.28 -15.53
N ALA A 15 65.22 -3.07 -16.05
CA ALA A 15 64.53 -1.84 -15.62
C ALA A 15 63.04 -1.85 -16.01
N LEU A 16 62.68 -2.38 -17.17
CA LEU A 16 61.27 -2.53 -17.60
C LEU A 16 60.54 -3.67 -16.88
N GLN A 17 61.24 -4.68 -16.37
CA GLN A 17 60.65 -5.75 -15.55
C GLN A 17 60.45 -5.33 -14.08
N SER A 18 61.21 -4.36 -13.58
CA SER A 18 61.04 -3.79 -12.23
C SER A 18 59.94 -2.73 -12.15
N GLU A 19 59.46 -2.22 -13.30
CA GLU A 19 58.36 -1.24 -13.40
C GLU A 19 57.13 -1.88 -14.04
N ILE A 20 56.97 -3.20 -13.88
CA ILE A 20 55.63 -3.77 -13.85
C ILE A 20 55.07 -3.33 -12.51
N VAL A 21 54.39 -2.18 -12.50
CA VAL A 21 53.35 -1.90 -11.51
C VAL A 21 52.49 -3.16 -11.53
N GLU A 22 52.56 -3.96 -10.46
CA GLU A 22 51.63 -5.06 -10.28
C GLU A 22 50.25 -4.49 -10.62
N PRO A 23 49.48 -5.10 -11.56
CA PRO A 23 48.10 -4.69 -11.69
C PRO A 23 47.54 -4.83 -10.29
N THR A 24 47.08 -3.73 -9.69
CA THR A 24 46.41 -3.73 -8.39
C THR A 24 45.45 -4.90 -8.41
N SER A 25 45.82 -5.98 -7.73
CA SER A 25 45.11 -7.24 -7.82
C SER A 25 43.86 -7.05 -7.00
N VAL A 26 42.87 -6.40 -7.59
CA VAL A 26 41.55 -6.32 -6.99
C VAL A 26 41.09 -7.76 -6.87
N ASP A 27 40.91 -8.21 -5.64
CA ASP A 27 40.46 -9.57 -5.36
C ASP A 27 39.07 -9.71 -6.00
N PRO A 28 38.86 -10.66 -6.93
CA PRO A 28 37.55 -10.85 -7.53
C PRO A 28 36.46 -11.12 -6.48
N ALA A 29 36.80 -11.74 -5.34
CA ALA A 29 35.85 -11.92 -4.23
C ALA A 29 35.47 -10.57 -3.58
N SER A 30 36.40 -9.62 -3.52
CA SER A 30 36.13 -8.26 -3.03
C SER A 30 35.26 -7.47 -4.00
N LEU A 31 35.39 -7.67 -5.32
CA LEU A 31 34.53 -7.01 -6.31
C LEU A 31 33.11 -7.55 -6.29
N VAL A 32 32.94 -8.86 -6.09
CA VAL A 32 31.62 -9.48 -5.95
C VAL A 32 30.94 -9.01 -4.66
N ALA A 33 31.67 -8.97 -3.54
CA ALA A 33 31.13 -8.44 -2.28
C ALA A 33 30.75 -6.95 -2.40
N GLU A 34 31.52 -6.14 -3.14
CA GLU A 34 31.21 -4.73 -3.39
C GLU A 34 29.96 -4.54 -4.27
N ALA A 35 29.72 -5.46 -5.23
CA ALA A 35 28.52 -5.46 -6.05
C ALA A 35 27.26 -5.79 -5.22
N HIS A 36 27.32 -6.84 -4.40
CA HIS A 36 26.24 -7.19 -3.46
C HIS A 36 25.97 -6.06 -2.45
N ALA A 37 27.02 -5.44 -1.91
CA ALA A 37 26.88 -4.29 -1.01
C ALA A 37 26.19 -3.09 -1.71
N THR A 38 26.51 -2.84 -2.97
CA THR A 38 25.85 -1.78 -3.75
C THR A 38 24.37 -2.08 -3.97
N ALA A 39 24.04 -3.32 -4.36
CA ALA A 39 22.65 -3.75 -4.55
C ALA A 39 21.84 -3.66 -3.25
N ALA A 40 22.41 -4.10 -2.12
CA ALA A 40 21.79 -3.98 -0.81
C ALA A 40 21.45 -2.52 -0.44
N ALA A 41 22.34 -1.58 -0.76
CA ALA A 41 22.11 -0.16 -0.50
C ALA A 41 21.00 0.43 -1.37
N GLU A 42 20.95 0.09 -2.67
CA GLU A 42 19.90 0.53 -3.60
C GLU A 42 18.53 -0.03 -3.20
N LEU A 43 18.46 -1.33 -2.85
CA LEU A 43 17.23 -1.97 -2.38
C LEU A 43 16.73 -1.37 -1.06
N GLN A 44 17.63 -1.09 -0.11
CA GLN A 44 17.25 -0.38 1.12
C GLN A 44 16.69 1.01 0.83
N GLN A 45 17.26 1.74 -0.13
CA GLN A 45 16.74 3.05 -0.52
C GLN A 45 15.32 2.91 -1.06
N MET A 46 15.08 1.98 -1.99
CA MET A 46 13.74 1.74 -2.54
C MET A 46 12.74 1.29 -1.45
N ALA A 47 13.18 0.47 -0.49
CA ALA A 47 12.34 0.08 0.65
C ALA A 47 11.96 1.28 1.53
N THR A 48 12.88 2.23 1.71
CA THR A 48 12.62 3.48 2.45
C THR A 48 11.60 4.34 1.71
N GLU A 49 11.75 4.50 0.39
CA GLU A 49 10.78 5.20 -0.45
C GLU A 49 9.39 4.52 -0.39
N ALA A 50 9.34 3.18 -0.39
CA ALA A 50 8.10 2.43 -0.19
C ALA A 50 7.43 2.72 1.18
N VAL A 51 8.21 2.78 2.27
CA VAL A 51 7.70 3.18 3.60
C VAL A 51 7.16 4.61 3.60
N GLU A 52 7.82 5.54 2.92
CA GLU A 52 7.44 6.96 2.86
C GLU A 52 6.08 7.21 2.20
N VAL A 53 5.65 6.34 1.28
CA VAL A 53 4.29 6.41 0.69
C VAL A 53 3.35 5.36 1.26
N GLY A 54 3.75 4.66 2.32
CA GLY A 54 2.94 3.64 2.97
C GLY A 54 2.77 2.33 2.19
N ASP A 55 3.58 1.99 1.19
CA ASP A 55 3.51 0.68 0.52
C ASP A 55 4.34 -0.37 1.28
N TYR A 56 3.80 -0.87 2.39
CA TYR A 56 4.55 -1.76 3.29
C TYR A 56 4.79 -3.15 2.74
N ALA A 57 3.90 -3.64 1.87
CA ALA A 57 4.10 -4.91 1.19
C ALA A 57 5.33 -4.83 0.27
N MET A 58 5.42 -3.78 -0.56
CA MET A 58 6.60 -3.53 -1.40
C MET A 58 7.85 -3.28 -0.54
N ALA A 59 7.73 -2.52 0.54
CA ALA A 59 8.84 -2.26 1.45
C ALA A 59 9.41 -3.57 2.03
N ALA A 60 8.54 -4.50 2.45
CA ALA A 60 8.94 -5.80 2.99
C ALA A 60 9.72 -6.63 1.95
N GLU A 61 9.22 -6.71 0.71
CA GLU A 61 9.89 -7.44 -0.38
C GLU A 61 11.27 -6.85 -0.71
N LEU A 62 11.36 -5.52 -0.84
CA LEU A 62 12.61 -4.81 -1.12
C LEU A 62 13.60 -4.96 0.04
N ARG A 63 13.11 -4.96 1.27
CA ARG A 63 13.94 -5.14 2.46
C ARG A 63 14.49 -6.55 2.58
N GLU A 64 13.69 -7.57 2.31
CA GLU A 64 14.15 -8.96 2.29
C GLU A 64 15.24 -9.15 1.21
N ALA A 65 15.05 -8.56 0.03
CA ALA A 65 16.07 -8.57 -1.01
C ALA A 65 17.36 -7.87 -0.56
N ALA A 66 17.27 -6.70 0.09
CA ALA A 66 18.44 -6.00 0.63
C ALA A 66 19.18 -6.82 1.70
N GLU A 67 18.46 -7.53 2.57
CA GLU A 67 19.01 -8.42 3.60
C GLU A 67 19.77 -9.59 3.00
N ASN A 68 19.23 -10.20 1.94
CA ASN A 68 19.90 -11.27 1.20
C ASN A 68 21.19 -10.78 0.52
N GLU A 69 21.15 -9.63 -0.14
CA GLU A 69 22.33 -9.02 -0.77
C GLU A 69 23.40 -8.64 0.27
N ALA A 70 23.00 -8.06 1.41
CA ALA A 70 23.93 -7.73 2.48
C ALA A 70 24.56 -8.99 3.12
N TRP A 71 23.84 -10.10 3.16
CA TRP A 71 24.35 -11.39 3.59
C TRP A 71 25.41 -11.94 2.63
N GLU A 72 25.16 -11.89 1.31
CA GLU A 72 26.14 -12.29 0.29
C GLU A 72 27.37 -11.36 0.27
N ALA A 73 27.20 -10.07 0.57
CA ALA A 73 28.29 -9.13 0.79
C ALA A 73 29.10 -9.41 2.07
N GLY A 74 28.53 -10.17 3.01
CA GLY A 74 29.13 -10.46 4.32
C GLY A 74 29.10 -9.29 5.30
N ASP A 75 28.27 -8.27 5.05
CA ASP A 75 28.13 -7.07 5.88
C ASP A 75 26.67 -6.63 6.01
N SER A 76 25.95 -7.19 6.97
CA SER A 76 24.59 -6.73 7.31
C SER A 76 24.54 -5.42 8.08
N SER A 77 25.69 -4.89 8.53
CA SER A 77 25.72 -3.64 9.32
C SER A 77 25.45 -2.39 8.49
N MET A 78 25.44 -2.52 7.17
CA MET A 78 25.05 -1.47 6.24
C MET A 78 23.54 -1.22 6.19
N LEU A 79 22.75 -2.15 6.72
CA LEU A 79 21.31 -2.03 6.78
C LEU A 79 20.85 -1.33 8.06
N SER A 80 19.84 -0.49 7.96
CA SER A 80 19.26 0.29 9.06
C SER A 80 17.74 0.39 8.95
N GLY A 81 17.06 0.74 10.04
CA GLY A 81 15.59 0.80 10.09
C GLY A 81 14.96 -0.56 10.39
N SER A 82 13.65 -0.64 10.16
CA SER A 82 12.86 -1.88 10.28
C SER A 82 13.41 -2.98 9.36
N ASP A 83 13.33 -4.22 9.81
CA ASP A 83 13.69 -5.38 9.00
C ASP A 83 12.49 -5.89 8.18
N SER A 84 12.71 -6.90 7.34
CA SER A 84 11.66 -7.48 6.51
C SER A 84 10.48 -8.03 7.31
N ILE A 85 10.71 -8.49 8.55
CA ILE A 85 9.66 -9.06 9.42
C ILE A 85 8.82 -7.94 10.04
N ASP A 86 9.46 -6.87 10.47
CA ASP A 86 8.78 -5.66 10.95
C ASP A 86 7.89 -5.07 9.83
N LEU A 87 8.42 -4.97 8.60
CA LEU A 87 7.67 -4.46 7.45
C LEU A 87 6.55 -5.38 6.99
N GLN A 88 6.73 -6.70 7.06
CA GLN A 88 5.62 -7.63 6.82
C GLN A 88 4.51 -7.46 7.86
N SER A 89 4.87 -7.24 9.13
CA SER A 89 3.89 -6.95 10.18
C SER A 89 3.19 -5.61 9.94
N ALA A 90 3.89 -4.62 9.37
CA ALA A 90 3.28 -3.36 8.94
C ALA A 90 2.28 -3.58 7.79
N ALA A 91 2.63 -4.39 6.79
CA ALA A 91 1.77 -4.73 5.67
C ALA A 91 0.50 -5.47 6.12
N ASP A 92 0.62 -6.39 7.08
CA ASP A 92 -0.53 -7.11 7.66
C ASP A 92 -1.50 -6.13 8.36
N SER A 93 -0.98 -5.20 9.16
CA SER A 93 -1.79 -4.15 9.81
C SER A 93 -2.43 -3.18 8.80
N GLN A 94 -1.72 -2.83 7.73
CA GLN A 94 -2.29 -2.02 6.66
C GLN A 94 -3.44 -2.75 5.94
N ALA A 95 -3.32 -4.06 5.72
CA ALA A 95 -4.40 -4.86 5.15
C ALA A 95 -5.62 -4.89 6.08
N GLU A 96 -5.41 -5.00 7.40
CA GLU A 96 -6.49 -4.89 8.39
C GLU A 96 -7.17 -3.51 8.35
N ALA A 97 -6.41 -2.43 8.21
CA ALA A 97 -6.98 -1.09 8.05
C ALA A 97 -7.91 -1.01 6.82
N ALA A 98 -7.48 -1.55 5.68
CA ALA A 98 -8.29 -1.59 4.46
C ALA A 98 -9.59 -2.41 4.62
N GLU A 99 -9.56 -3.48 5.43
CA GLU A 99 -10.78 -4.23 5.77
C GLU A 99 -11.76 -3.36 6.58
N TRP A 100 -11.27 -2.60 7.55
CA TRP A 100 -12.09 -1.68 8.34
C TRP A 100 -12.64 -0.50 7.53
N GLU A 101 -11.85 0.06 6.62
CA GLU A 101 -12.30 1.09 5.67
C GLU A 101 -13.45 0.58 4.79
N GLN A 102 -13.42 -0.69 4.39
CA GLN A 102 -14.55 -1.31 3.68
C GLN A 102 -15.78 -1.41 4.58
N VAL A 103 -15.64 -1.86 5.83
CA VAL A 103 -16.76 -1.94 6.78
C VAL A 103 -17.38 -0.56 7.01
N GLN A 104 -16.55 0.47 7.16
CA GLN A 104 -16.98 1.85 7.30
C GLN A 104 -17.80 2.31 6.09
N ALA A 105 -17.30 2.09 4.87
CA ALA A 105 -18.00 2.48 3.65
C ALA A 105 -19.37 1.79 3.52
N GLU A 106 -19.44 0.50 3.85
CA GLU A 106 -20.69 -0.28 3.81
C GLU A 106 -21.69 0.20 4.87
N ALA A 107 -21.24 0.46 6.10
CA ALA A 107 -22.07 0.95 7.19
C ALA A 107 -22.60 2.37 6.90
N ALA A 108 -21.75 3.27 6.42
CA ALA A 108 -22.13 4.63 6.06
C ALA A 108 -23.15 4.64 4.90
N ALA A 109 -22.97 3.79 3.88
CA ALA A 109 -23.94 3.65 2.80
C ALA A 109 -25.30 3.11 3.28
N ALA A 110 -25.34 2.39 4.40
CA ALA A 110 -26.56 1.91 5.04
C ALA A 110 -27.19 2.93 6.02
N GLY A 111 -26.52 4.05 6.28
CA GLY A 111 -26.91 5.03 7.32
C GLY A 111 -26.65 4.55 8.75
N ASP A 112 -25.81 3.53 8.94
CA ASP A 112 -25.38 3.07 10.26
C ASP A 112 -24.11 3.82 10.68
N TRP A 113 -24.31 5.05 11.16
CA TRP A 113 -23.22 5.97 11.51
C TRP A 113 -22.38 5.49 12.69
N GLN A 114 -22.96 4.72 13.60
CA GLN A 114 -22.23 4.19 14.75
C GLN A 114 -21.24 3.10 14.31
N THR A 115 -21.69 2.15 13.50
CA THR A 115 -20.79 1.14 12.94
C THR A 115 -19.73 1.78 12.04
N ALA A 116 -20.09 2.79 11.24
CA ALA A 116 -19.14 3.51 10.40
C ALA A 116 -18.09 4.27 11.23
N HIS A 117 -18.51 4.96 12.29
CA HIS A 117 -17.61 5.64 13.24
C HIS A 117 -16.60 4.66 13.87
N ASP A 118 -17.10 3.52 14.38
CA ASP A 118 -16.25 2.54 15.06
C ASP A 118 -15.28 1.89 14.08
N ALA A 119 -15.71 1.57 12.86
CA ALA A 119 -14.84 1.06 11.81
C ALA A 119 -13.75 2.07 11.39
N ALA A 120 -14.07 3.36 11.25
CA ALA A 120 -13.07 4.39 10.97
C ALA A 120 -12.03 4.51 12.10
N ALA A 121 -12.44 4.31 13.35
CA ALA A 121 -11.53 4.29 14.50
C ALA A 121 -10.57 3.10 14.47
N GLU A 122 -11.08 1.90 14.16
CA GLU A 122 -10.27 0.68 14.03
C GLU A 122 -9.31 0.77 12.82
N ALA A 123 -9.75 1.34 11.70
CA ALA A 123 -8.88 1.63 10.56
C ALA A 123 -7.71 2.56 10.93
N ALA A 124 -7.99 3.61 11.71
CA ALA A 124 -6.96 4.53 12.18
C ALA A 124 -5.96 3.86 13.15
N ASP A 125 -6.41 2.98 14.04
CA ASP A 125 -5.54 2.24 14.97
C ASP A 125 -4.66 1.22 14.24
N ALA A 126 -5.24 0.51 13.26
CA ALA A 126 -4.54 -0.43 12.41
C ALA A 126 -3.45 0.27 11.57
N MET A 127 -3.74 1.42 10.95
CA MET A 127 -2.71 2.21 10.24
C MET A 127 -1.62 2.74 11.17
N GLN A 128 -1.96 3.27 12.35
CA GLN A 128 -0.94 3.67 13.34
C GLN A 128 -0.04 2.50 13.74
N THR A 129 -0.61 1.30 13.87
CA THR A 129 0.16 0.08 14.14
C THR A 129 1.09 -0.27 12.98
N ALA A 130 0.61 -0.12 11.74
CA ALA A 130 1.44 -0.30 10.54
C ALA A 130 2.62 0.67 10.53
N ASP A 131 2.36 1.96 10.74
CA ASP A 131 3.38 3.03 10.76
C ASP A 131 4.43 2.79 11.86
N LEU A 132 4.00 2.36 13.04
CA LEU A 132 4.87 2.03 14.17
C LEU A 132 5.82 0.88 13.86
N ASN A 133 5.34 -0.16 13.17
CA ASN A 133 6.16 -1.29 12.74
C ASN A 133 7.13 -0.89 11.63
N ALA A 134 6.69 -0.05 10.68
CA ALA A 134 7.53 0.43 9.59
C ALA A 134 8.56 1.48 10.01
N GLY A 135 8.32 2.18 11.13
CA GLY A 135 9.17 3.27 11.62
C GLY A 135 9.07 4.55 10.77
N GLY A 136 7.96 4.73 10.05
CA GLY A 136 7.71 5.82 9.11
C GLY A 136 6.86 6.97 9.68
N ASP A 137 6.37 7.82 8.77
CA ASP A 137 5.40 8.88 9.07
C ASP A 137 4.02 8.27 9.39
N ASP A 138 3.16 9.05 10.07
CA ASP A 138 1.79 8.65 10.42
C ASP A 138 0.84 8.82 9.23
N HIS A 139 0.27 7.71 8.75
CA HIS A 139 -0.66 7.67 7.62
C HIS A 139 -2.12 7.53 8.06
N SER A 140 -2.42 7.50 9.36
CA SER A 140 -3.78 7.33 9.90
C SER A 140 -4.69 8.55 9.75
N GLY A 141 -4.17 9.67 9.24
CA GLY A 141 -4.88 10.95 9.13
C GLY A 141 -6.20 10.89 8.36
N GLN A 142 -6.28 10.08 7.29
CA GLN A 142 -7.52 9.92 6.51
C GLN A 142 -8.63 9.29 7.35
N ALA A 143 -8.37 8.15 7.97
CA ALA A 143 -9.35 7.44 8.81
C ALA A 143 -9.78 8.30 10.02
N GLN A 144 -8.87 9.07 10.62
CA GLN A 144 -9.21 10.02 11.70
C GLN A 144 -10.12 11.16 11.22
N ALA A 145 -9.87 11.71 10.03
CA ALA A 145 -10.72 12.75 9.44
C ALA A 145 -12.13 12.23 9.15
N GLU A 146 -12.23 11.00 8.62
CA GLU A 146 -13.50 10.34 8.36
C GLU A 146 -14.26 10.02 9.66
N GLN A 147 -13.57 9.54 10.70
CA GLN A 147 -14.13 9.32 12.03
C GLN A 147 -14.73 10.61 12.62
N TYR A 148 -14.05 11.75 12.43
CA TYR A 148 -14.54 13.04 12.89
C TYR A 148 -15.88 13.39 12.24
N GLU A 149 -16.02 13.21 10.93
CA GLU A 149 -17.29 13.44 10.24
C GLU A 149 -18.39 12.48 10.74
N MET A 150 -18.06 11.21 10.99
CA MET A 150 -19.02 10.25 11.58
C MET A 150 -19.46 10.65 12.99
N THR A 151 -18.57 11.26 13.78
CA THR A 151 -18.92 11.82 15.10
C THR A 151 -19.94 12.95 14.96
N GLN A 152 -19.78 13.81 13.97
CA GLN A 152 -20.72 14.89 13.69
C GLN A 152 -22.08 14.33 13.23
N ALA A 153 -22.08 13.30 12.38
CA ALA A 153 -23.29 12.64 11.94
C ALA A 153 -24.10 12.06 13.12
N LEU A 154 -23.42 11.37 14.06
CA LEU A 154 -24.04 10.83 15.27
C LEU A 154 -24.62 11.91 16.19
N ASP A 155 -23.91 13.02 16.39
CA ASP A 155 -24.40 14.14 17.21
C ASP A 155 -25.67 14.76 16.62
N HIS A 156 -25.70 14.91 15.29
CA HIS A 156 -26.88 15.40 14.57
C HIS A 156 -28.04 14.39 14.61
N GLU A 157 -27.79 13.10 14.42
CA GLU A 157 -28.82 12.06 14.53
C GLU A 157 -29.45 12.05 15.92
N ALA A 158 -28.65 12.07 16.99
CA ALA A 158 -29.13 12.11 18.36
C ALA A 158 -29.98 13.36 18.67
N GLN A 159 -29.59 14.51 18.11
CA GLN A 159 -30.39 15.74 18.22
C GLN A 159 -31.72 15.61 17.45
N GLY A 160 -31.69 15.07 16.24
CA GLY A 160 -32.89 14.81 15.44
C GLY A 160 -33.89 13.91 16.14
N GLU A 161 -33.41 12.80 16.72
CA GLU A 161 -34.22 11.89 17.53
C GLU A 161 -34.85 12.59 18.73
N TRP A 162 -34.08 13.40 19.45
CA TRP A 162 -34.59 14.16 20.61
C TRP A 162 -35.69 15.13 20.18
N TYR A 163 -35.50 15.90 19.11
CA TYR A 163 -36.53 16.82 18.60
C TYR A 163 -37.78 16.07 18.12
N ALA A 164 -37.61 14.92 17.47
CA ALA A 164 -38.72 14.08 17.02
C ALA A 164 -39.54 13.52 18.20
N GLU A 165 -38.87 13.06 19.26
CA GLU A 165 -39.54 12.61 20.50
C GLU A 165 -40.34 13.76 21.14
N GLN A 166 -39.71 14.93 21.29
CA GLN A 166 -40.36 16.12 21.84
C GLN A 166 -41.58 16.56 21.00
N ALA A 167 -41.49 16.47 19.67
CA ALA A 167 -42.63 16.74 18.82
C ALA A 167 -43.81 15.78 19.09
N GLY A 168 -43.51 14.49 19.32
CA GLY A 168 -44.50 13.49 19.73
C GLY A 168 -45.20 13.87 21.03
N GLU A 169 -44.43 14.26 22.06
CA GLU A 169 -44.98 14.71 23.35
C GLU A 169 -45.91 15.92 23.21
N TRP A 170 -45.52 16.93 22.41
CA TRP A 170 -46.35 18.11 22.15
C TRP A 170 -47.61 17.78 21.34
N ALA A 171 -47.52 16.87 20.38
CA ALA A 171 -48.66 16.42 19.60
C ALA A 171 -49.68 15.67 20.48
N GLU A 172 -49.22 14.83 21.41
CA GLU A 172 -50.06 14.14 22.39
C GLU A 172 -50.74 15.12 23.36
N ALA A 173 -50.05 16.20 23.74
CA ALA A 173 -50.62 17.29 24.53
C ALA A 173 -51.61 18.19 23.75
N GLY A 174 -51.78 17.95 22.44
CA GLY A 174 -52.67 18.72 21.56
C GLY A 174 -52.11 20.06 21.10
N ALA A 175 -50.80 20.29 21.29
CA ALA A 175 -50.10 21.51 20.88
C ALA A 175 -49.46 21.32 19.50
N TYR A 176 -50.28 21.17 18.47
CA TYR A 176 -49.82 20.78 17.13
C TYR A 176 -48.89 21.78 16.46
N ASP A 177 -49.11 23.09 16.63
CA ASP A 177 -48.21 24.11 16.07
C ASP A 177 -46.79 24.02 16.66
N THR A 178 -46.69 23.69 17.96
CA THR A 178 -45.39 23.46 18.62
C THR A 178 -44.77 22.15 18.12
N ALA A 179 -45.55 21.09 18.02
CA ALA A 179 -45.09 19.81 17.50
C ALA A 179 -44.54 19.93 16.07
N GLU A 180 -45.21 20.70 15.21
CA GLU A 180 -44.74 20.95 13.83
C GLU A 180 -43.39 21.68 13.81
N SER A 181 -43.18 22.67 14.69
CA SER A 181 -41.89 23.35 14.81
C SER A 181 -40.77 22.41 15.25
N TYR A 182 -41.04 21.49 16.18
CA TYR A 182 -40.04 20.50 16.63
C TYR A 182 -39.76 19.46 15.55
N LEU A 183 -40.77 19.03 14.79
CA LEU A 183 -40.58 18.13 13.64
C LEU A 183 -39.73 18.76 12.54
N ALA A 184 -39.91 20.06 12.28
CA ALA A 184 -39.08 20.77 11.30
C ALA A 184 -37.61 20.77 11.73
N GLU A 185 -37.34 21.09 12.99
CA GLU A 185 -35.98 21.07 13.55
C GLU A 185 -35.36 19.66 13.54
N ALA A 186 -36.16 18.62 13.84
CA ALA A 186 -35.71 17.24 13.73
C ALA A 186 -35.27 16.92 12.30
N GLY A 187 -36.02 17.37 11.29
CA GLY A 187 -35.66 17.22 9.88
C GLY A 187 -34.33 17.89 9.53
N GLU A 188 -34.09 19.11 10.00
CA GLU A 188 -32.82 19.80 9.77
C GLU A 188 -31.63 19.04 10.37
N HIS A 189 -31.81 18.43 11.54
CA HIS A 189 -30.79 17.59 12.16
C HIS A 189 -30.55 16.28 11.39
N PHE A 190 -31.60 15.61 10.90
CA PHE A 190 -31.42 14.40 10.08
C PHE A 190 -30.74 14.71 8.74
N ASP A 191 -31.11 15.81 8.08
CA ASP A 191 -30.45 16.26 6.84
C ASP A 191 -28.95 16.54 7.08
N ALA A 192 -28.60 17.16 8.21
CA ALA A 192 -27.21 17.42 8.58
C ALA A 192 -26.44 16.13 8.94
N ALA A 193 -27.10 15.15 9.56
CA ALA A 193 -26.50 13.85 9.83
C ALA A 193 -26.15 13.12 8.52
N GLU A 194 -27.04 13.13 7.53
CA GLU A 194 -26.79 12.57 6.20
C GLU A 194 -25.64 13.29 5.48
N GLU A 195 -25.56 14.62 5.58
CA GLU A 195 -24.47 15.41 4.98
C GLU A 195 -23.10 15.04 5.58
N HIS A 196 -22.99 15.02 6.90
CA HIS A 196 -21.75 14.63 7.58
C HIS A 196 -21.40 13.15 7.33
N GLY A 197 -22.39 12.26 7.33
CA GLY A 197 -22.20 10.85 6.99
C GLY A 197 -21.64 10.67 5.58
N ALA A 198 -22.11 11.46 4.61
CA ALA A 198 -21.59 11.46 3.25
C ALA A 198 -20.15 11.98 3.18
N TYR A 199 -19.81 13.05 3.92
CA TYR A 199 -18.43 13.56 3.99
C TYR A 199 -17.46 12.56 4.63
N GLY A 200 -17.89 11.80 5.63
CA GLY A 200 -17.05 10.79 6.29
C GLY A 200 -17.01 9.43 5.60
N THR A 201 -17.77 9.21 4.51
CA THR A 201 -17.81 7.89 3.87
C THR A 201 -16.50 7.61 3.15
N HIS A 202 -15.79 6.56 3.56
CA HIS A 202 -14.51 6.19 2.97
C HIS A 202 -14.58 6.02 1.45
N GLY A 203 -13.66 6.67 0.74
CA GLY A 203 -13.53 6.59 -0.72
C GLY A 203 -14.72 7.14 -1.53
N ALA A 204 -15.72 7.77 -0.88
CA ALA A 204 -16.89 8.28 -1.58
C ALA A 204 -16.58 9.60 -2.33
N PRO A 205 -17.24 9.87 -3.47
CA PRO A 205 -17.10 11.14 -4.15
C PRO A 205 -17.51 12.33 -3.25
N GLY A 206 -16.56 13.21 -2.97
CA GLY A 206 -16.79 14.37 -2.11
C GLY A 206 -16.58 14.11 -0.62
N SER A 207 -16.09 12.93 -0.24
CA SER A 207 -15.63 12.67 1.12
C SER A 207 -14.45 13.57 1.50
N VAL A 208 -14.21 13.70 2.80
CA VAL A 208 -13.02 14.38 3.32
C VAL A 208 -11.75 13.69 2.81
N VAL A 209 -10.71 14.48 2.61
CA VAL A 209 -9.38 14.00 2.22
C VAL A 209 -8.36 14.64 3.13
N ASP A 210 -7.60 13.82 3.85
CA ASP A 210 -6.41 14.23 4.54
C ASP A 210 -5.23 14.29 3.56
N PRO A 211 -4.65 15.47 3.29
CA PRO A 211 -3.61 15.62 2.30
C PRO A 211 -2.29 14.95 2.68
N MET A 212 -2.08 14.57 3.95
CA MET A 212 -0.88 13.86 4.40
C MET A 212 -0.99 12.34 4.20
N SER A 213 -2.21 11.81 4.07
CA SER A 213 -2.50 10.39 3.81
C SER A 213 -2.62 10.05 2.32
N VAL A 214 -2.45 11.02 1.42
CA VAL A 214 -2.45 10.77 -0.03
C VAL A 214 -1.17 10.03 -0.40
N THR A 215 -1.26 8.71 -0.55
CA THR A 215 -0.18 7.88 -1.05
C THR A 215 -0.03 8.13 -2.56
N GLU A 216 1.11 8.70 -2.99
CA GLU A 216 1.50 8.61 -4.39
C GLU A 216 1.89 7.16 -4.65
N SER A 217 0.94 6.36 -5.16
CA SER A 217 1.27 5.03 -5.66
C SER A 217 2.37 5.17 -6.71
N TYR A 218 3.51 4.53 -6.47
CA TYR A 218 4.55 4.36 -7.47
C TYR A 218 3.95 3.58 -8.64
N SER A 219 3.39 4.30 -9.62
CA SER A 219 3.07 3.70 -10.91
C SER A 219 4.39 3.20 -11.48
N SER A 220 4.58 1.88 -11.50
CA SER A 220 5.80 1.13 -11.79
C SER A 220 6.38 1.35 -13.20
N THR A 221 6.57 2.58 -13.66
CA THR A 221 6.78 2.86 -15.08
C THR A 221 7.91 3.84 -15.40
N SER A 222 8.85 4.14 -14.51
CA SER A 222 10.05 4.88 -14.96
C SER A 222 11.41 4.49 -14.37
N ASP A 223 11.52 3.86 -13.19
CA ASP A 223 12.85 3.58 -12.62
C ASP A 223 13.08 2.16 -12.10
N VAL A 224 12.05 1.29 -12.09
CA VAL A 224 12.27 -0.15 -11.94
C VAL A 224 12.53 -0.72 -13.33
N PRO A 225 13.70 -1.36 -13.60
CA PRO A 225 13.92 -2.08 -14.84
C PRO A 225 12.75 -3.05 -15.06
N ALA A 226 12.10 -2.98 -16.23
CA ALA A 226 10.94 -3.83 -16.56
C ALA A 226 11.27 -5.34 -16.63
N ASP A 227 12.51 -5.70 -16.30
CA ASP A 227 13.11 -7.03 -16.21
C ASP A 227 13.66 -7.36 -14.80
N PHE A 228 13.29 -6.62 -13.75
CA PHE A 228 13.71 -6.95 -12.38
C PHE A 228 13.07 -8.27 -11.93
N ASP A 229 13.86 -9.34 -12.08
CA ASP A 229 13.67 -10.64 -11.45
C ASP A 229 14.85 -10.82 -10.48
N ALA A 230 14.56 -10.78 -9.18
CA ALA A 230 15.55 -10.91 -8.11
C ALA A 230 16.33 -12.25 -8.17
N THR A 231 15.87 -13.24 -8.94
CA THR A 231 16.58 -14.51 -9.14
C THR A 231 17.57 -14.50 -10.32
N THR A 232 17.59 -13.44 -11.14
CA THR A 232 18.42 -13.35 -12.36
C THR A 232 19.44 -12.22 -12.35
N TRP A 233 19.64 -11.49 -11.23
CA TRP A 233 20.78 -10.59 -11.09
C TRP A 233 22.10 -11.38 -10.96
N ASP A 234 22.59 -11.87 -12.09
CA ASP A 234 23.96 -12.35 -12.28
C ASP A 234 24.89 -11.13 -12.30
N ALA A 235 25.46 -10.81 -11.14
CA ALA A 235 26.44 -9.76 -10.98
C ALA A 235 27.68 -10.03 -11.87
N GLY A 236 27.64 -9.53 -13.11
CA GLY A 236 28.82 -9.29 -13.92
C GLY A 236 29.56 -10.53 -14.42
N SER A 237 29.38 -10.80 -15.72
CA SER A 237 30.12 -11.74 -16.57
C SER A 237 31.63 -11.81 -16.28
N ALA A 238 32.05 -12.72 -15.41
CA ALA A 238 33.38 -13.30 -15.44
C ALA A 238 33.24 -14.76 -15.85
N ASP A 239 33.57 -15.02 -17.11
CA ASP A 239 33.58 -16.33 -17.78
C ASP A 239 34.48 -17.32 -16.99
N VAL A 240 33.92 -17.99 -15.98
CA VAL A 240 34.50 -19.16 -15.32
C VAL A 240 33.47 -20.28 -15.37
N ALA A 241 33.70 -21.16 -16.33
CA ALA A 241 32.84 -22.28 -16.67
C ALA A 241 32.47 -23.18 -15.47
N ALA A 242 31.19 -23.55 -15.46
CA ALA A 242 30.60 -24.77 -14.94
C ALA A 242 30.52 -24.95 -13.41
N PHE A 243 29.34 -24.66 -12.86
CA PHE A 243 28.69 -25.57 -11.92
C PHE A 243 27.25 -25.85 -12.37
N ASP A 244 27.05 -27.04 -12.95
CA ASP A 244 25.76 -27.55 -13.44
C ASP A 244 25.03 -28.30 -12.32
N ALA A 245 23.76 -27.92 -12.15
CA ALA A 245 22.61 -28.66 -11.63
C ALA A 245 22.59 -29.18 -10.18
N GLY A 246 21.63 -28.64 -9.43
CA GLY A 246 20.66 -29.50 -8.75
C GLY A 246 20.03 -28.91 -7.50
N SER A 247 18.91 -28.21 -7.66
CA SER A 247 17.71 -28.35 -6.80
C SER A 247 16.57 -27.54 -7.40
N THR A 248 15.66 -28.23 -8.09
CA THR A 248 14.33 -27.75 -8.43
C THR A 248 13.57 -27.47 -7.14
N PHE A 249 13.21 -26.21 -6.86
CA PHE A 249 12.07 -25.91 -6.01
C PHE A 249 10.87 -25.68 -6.93
N ASP A 250 9.83 -26.48 -6.70
CA ASP A 250 8.61 -26.57 -7.49
C ASP A 250 7.76 -25.32 -7.27
N ALA A 251 7.84 -24.36 -8.20
CA ALA A 251 6.87 -23.28 -8.29
C ALA A 251 5.55 -23.88 -8.81
N GLY A 252 4.70 -24.24 -7.86
CA GLY A 252 3.33 -24.68 -8.11
C GLY A 252 2.53 -23.61 -8.86
N SER A 253 2.46 -23.78 -10.17
CA SER A 253 1.42 -23.33 -11.10
C SER A 253 0.07 -22.99 -10.43
N TYR A 254 -0.28 -21.70 -10.38
CA TYR A 254 -1.66 -21.26 -10.57
C TYR A 254 -1.77 -20.56 -11.92
N GLY A 255 -2.74 -21.02 -12.70
CA GLY A 255 -2.78 -20.87 -14.14
C GLY A 255 -3.05 -19.44 -14.60
N ALA A 256 -2.32 -19.07 -15.65
CA ALA A 256 -2.80 -18.11 -16.62
C ALA A 256 -4.21 -18.50 -17.08
N SER A 257 -5.19 -17.63 -16.82
CA SER A 257 -6.37 -17.52 -17.66
C SER A 257 -6.29 -16.19 -18.41
N SER A 258 -5.87 -16.32 -19.66
CA SER A 258 -5.82 -15.28 -20.68
C SER A 258 -7.19 -14.62 -20.83
N PHE A 259 -7.30 -13.33 -20.52
CA PHE A 259 -8.35 -12.50 -21.12
C PHE A 259 -7.86 -12.01 -22.47
N ASP A 260 -8.29 -12.75 -23.49
CA ASP A 260 -8.22 -12.40 -24.90
C ASP A 260 -9.08 -11.16 -25.17
N ALA A 261 -8.49 -10.20 -25.87
CA ALA A 261 -9.13 -8.96 -26.23
C ALA A 261 -9.90 -9.11 -27.56
N GLY A 262 -11.22 -8.90 -27.48
CA GLY A 262 -12.00 -8.28 -28.55
C GLY A 262 -12.74 -9.19 -29.53
N SER A 263 -14.07 -9.16 -29.50
CA SER A 263 -14.88 -8.67 -30.64
C SER A 263 -16.39 -8.83 -30.41
N SER A 264 -17.07 -7.72 -30.66
CA SER A 264 -18.49 -7.52 -30.96
C SER A 264 -19.22 -8.64 -31.70
N TYR A 265 -20.41 -9.04 -31.23
CA TYR A 265 -21.64 -9.01 -32.04
C TYR A 265 -22.91 -9.12 -31.18
N ASP A 266 -23.81 -8.18 -31.46
CA ASP A 266 -25.23 -8.10 -31.14
C ASP A 266 -26.01 -9.26 -31.80
N ALA A 267 -26.91 -9.91 -31.05
CA ALA A 267 -28.17 -10.47 -31.54
C ALA A 267 -28.93 -11.22 -30.43
N GLY A 268 -30.10 -10.71 -30.03
CA GLY A 268 -31.19 -11.58 -29.57
C GLY A 268 -32.10 -11.03 -28.48
N SER A 269 -32.95 -10.06 -28.81
CA SER A 269 -34.22 -9.84 -28.11
C SER A 269 -35.04 -11.13 -27.96
N SER A 270 -35.65 -11.31 -26.79
CA SER A 270 -37.08 -11.64 -26.72
C SER A 270 -37.69 -11.17 -25.40
N TYR A 271 -38.67 -10.28 -25.56
CA TYR A 271 -39.58 -9.73 -24.57
C TYR A 271 -40.73 -10.70 -24.28
N ASP A 272 -41.41 -10.42 -23.17
CA ASP A 272 -42.79 -10.79 -22.78
C ASP A 272 -43.12 -12.26 -22.44
N ALA A 273 -43.50 -12.51 -21.18
CA ALA A 273 -44.90 -12.34 -20.75
C ALA A 273 -45.12 -12.93 -19.35
N GLY A 274 -45.83 -12.20 -18.47
CA GLY A 274 -46.51 -12.83 -17.33
C GLY A 274 -46.62 -12.02 -16.05
N SER A 275 -47.32 -10.89 -16.10
CA SER A 275 -47.92 -10.26 -14.92
C SER A 275 -48.84 -11.22 -14.17
N SER A 276 -48.84 -11.17 -12.84
CA SER A 276 -50.09 -11.16 -12.06
C SER A 276 -49.85 -10.65 -10.65
N PHE A 277 -50.31 -9.42 -10.41
CA PHE A 277 -50.73 -8.94 -9.10
C PHE A 277 -52.15 -9.48 -8.80
N ASP A 278 -52.45 -9.55 -7.50
CA ASP A 278 -53.77 -9.44 -6.85
C ASP A 278 -54.68 -10.69 -6.73
N ALA A 279 -54.93 -11.12 -5.48
CA ALA A 279 -56.20 -10.87 -4.76
C ALA A 279 -56.57 -11.96 -3.73
N GLY A 280 -56.88 -11.50 -2.51
CA GLY A 280 -57.79 -12.16 -1.56
C GLY A 280 -57.14 -13.16 -0.60
N SER A 281 -57.58 -13.33 0.64
CA SER A 281 -58.64 -12.73 1.45
C SER A 281 -58.50 -13.43 2.81
N THR A 282 -58.82 -12.71 3.88
CA THR A 282 -59.06 -13.21 5.24
C THR A 282 -59.72 -14.59 5.30
N ASP A 283 -59.34 -15.44 6.27
CA ASP A 283 -60.28 -15.91 7.29
C ASP A 283 -59.65 -16.82 8.38
N VAL A 284 -60.13 -16.54 9.61
CA VAL A 284 -60.09 -17.25 10.92
C VAL A 284 -58.81 -17.26 11.76
#